data_AF-A0A967LNF3-F1
#
_entry.id   AF-A0A967LNF3-F1
#
_cell.length_a   1.000
_cell.length_b   1.000
_cell.length_c   1.000
_cell.angle_alpha   90.00
_cell.angle_beta   90.00
_cell.angle_gamma   90.00
#
_symmetry.space_group_name_H-M   'P 1'
#
loop_
_entity.id
_entity.type
_entity.pdbx_description
1 polymer ?
#
loop_
_entity_poly.entity_id
_entity_poly.type
_entity_poly.pdbx_seq_one_letter_code
_entity_poly.pdbx_strand_id
1 'polypeptide(L)'
;MSVLIVGALAAPWPSSAQDRVPADSVLTDTTVLQGAARLLEAQAATREPPYSPMGAFWRSLVLPGWAQFGLGSESRGAFYGLMEATSLFMWFRTQTRLAHARRTGPEDSPLVESRTQQREDWIALAVFWAFFSAADGWVSVQLYGFDEA
;
A
#
# COMPACT_ATOMS: atom_id res chain seq x y z
N MET A 1 30.25 10.57 -5.98
CA MET A 1 30.55 9.71 -4.84
C MET A 1 30.42 10.56 -3.60
N SER A 2 29.40 10.34 -2.77
CA SER A 2 29.33 10.68 -1.34
C SER A 2 27.91 10.40 -0.86
N VAL A 3 27.78 9.30 -0.11
CA VAL A 3 26.63 8.98 0.75
C VAL A 3 26.71 9.90 1.96
N LEU A 4 25.60 10.54 2.33
CA LEU A 4 25.44 11.16 3.65
C LEU A 4 24.22 10.54 4.33
N ILE A 5 24.51 9.59 5.21
CA ILE A 5 23.68 9.21 6.35
C ILE A 5 24.17 10.06 7.52
N VAL A 6 23.34 10.98 8.03
CA VAL A 6 23.36 11.57 9.38
C VAL A 6 21.94 12.14 9.55
N GLY A 7 21.18 11.99 10.62
CA GLY A 7 21.44 11.57 11.99
C GLY A 7 20.33 12.19 12.84
N ALA A 8 19.96 11.49 13.90
CA ALA A 8 18.80 11.75 14.75
C ALA A 8 18.72 13.18 15.33
N LEU A 9 17.51 13.75 15.33
CA LEU A 9 17.11 14.77 16.30
C LEU A 9 16.22 14.09 17.34
N ALA A 10 16.88 13.55 18.36
CA ALA A 10 16.25 13.14 19.61
C ALA A 10 15.74 14.41 20.31
N ALA A 11 14.42 14.57 20.40
CA ALA A 11 13.85 15.50 21.35
C ALA A 11 14.01 14.89 22.77
N PRO A 12 14.50 15.66 23.75
CA PRO A 12 14.64 15.16 25.12
C PRO A 12 13.25 14.98 25.73
N TRP A 13 12.88 13.72 26.01
CA TRP A 13 11.70 13.41 26.81
C TRP A 13 11.92 13.97 28.23
N PRO A 14 10.97 14.72 28.81
CA PRO A 14 11.07 15.13 30.20
C PRO A 14 11.06 13.87 31.08
N SER A 15 12.14 13.67 31.82
CA SER A 15 12.20 12.69 32.90
C SER A 15 11.42 13.24 34.09
N SER A 16 10.08 13.19 34.02
CA SER A 16 9.25 13.34 35.22
C SER A 16 9.50 12.12 36.10
N ALA A 17 9.86 12.37 37.35
CA ALA A 17 10.13 11.39 38.39
C ALA A 17 9.16 10.20 38.34
N GLN A 18 9.72 8.99 38.28
CA GLN A 18 9.00 7.77 38.63
C GLN A 18 8.70 7.81 40.12
N ASP A 19 7.57 8.41 40.47
CA ASP A 19 6.99 8.22 41.78
C ASP A 19 6.67 6.72 41.91
N ARG A 20 7.29 6.06 42.89
CA ARG A 20 7.07 4.62 43.08
C ARG A 20 5.62 4.42 43.48
N VAL A 21 4.83 3.89 42.55
CA VAL A 21 3.52 3.32 42.85
C VAL A 21 3.72 2.23 43.91
N PRO A 22 3.01 2.27 45.06
CA PRO A 22 3.11 1.24 46.09
C PRO A 22 2.81 -0.13 45.48
N ALA A 23 3.63 -1.12 45.82
CA ALA A 23 3.46 -2.51 45.38
C ALA A 23 2.30 -3.20 46.14
N ASP A 24 1.16 -2.52 46.30
CA ASP A 24 -0.05 -3.09 46.87
C ASP A 24 -1.05 -3.36 45.75
N SER A 25 -0.99 -4.61 45.29
CA SER A 25 -2.05 -5.36 44.63
C SER A 25 -2.89 -4.60 43.59
N VAL A 26 -2.32 -4.40 42.39
CA VAL A 26 -3.14 -4.53 41.19
C VAL A 26 -3.35 -6.03 40.98
N LEU A 27 -4.32 -6.59 41.72
CA LEU A 27 -4.94 -7.85 41.33
C LEU A 27 -5.80 -7.50 40.11
N THR A 28 -5.13 -7.26 38.98
CA THR A 28 -5.78 -7.18 37.69
C THR A 28 -6.44 -8.53 37.53
N ASP A 29 -7.77 -8.55 37.60
CA ASP A 29 -8.52 -9.78 37.49
C ASP A 29 -8.25 -10.36 36.09
N THR A 30 -7.28 -11.28 36.03
CA THR A 30 -6.84 -11.93 34.81
C THR A 30 -8.00 -12.70 34.18
N THR A 31 -9.03 -13.03 34.95
CA THR A 31 -10.23 -13.70 34.41
C THR A 31 -11.09 -12.74 33.58
N VAL A 32 -11.18 -11.47 33.96
CA VAL A 32 -11.86 -10.42 33.17
C VAL A 32 -11.09 -10.12 31.90
N LEU A 33 -9.76 -10.02 31.97
CA LEU A 33 -8.90 -9.83 30.78
C LEU A 33 -8.93 -11.05 29.86
N GLN A 34 -8.90 -12.28 30.40
CA GLN A 34 -9.07 -13.51 29.62
C GLN A 34 -10.47 -13.61 29.02
N GLY A 35 -11.51 -13.16 29.73
CA GLY A 35 -12.87 -13.08 29.21
C GLY A 35 -12.98 -12.09 28.05
N ALA A 36 -12.43 -10.89 28.20
CA ALA A 36 -12.39 -9.88 27.15
C ALA A 36 -11.57 -10.37 25.93
N ALA A 37 -10.41 -10.99 26.15
CA ALA A 37 -9.59 -11.57 25.09
C ALA A 37 -10.32 -12.70 24.34
N ARG A 38 -11.02 -13.60 25.06
CA ARG A 38 -11.84 -14.66 24.43
C ARG A 38 -13.02 -14.09 23.64
N LEU A 39 -13.62 -12.98 24.09
CA LEU A 39 -14.70 -12.31 23.37
C LEU A 39 -14.18 -11.61 22.11
N LEU A 40 -13.00 -10.99 22.18
CA LEU A 40 -12.30 -10.43 21.02
C LEU A 40 -11.89 -11.53 20.03
N GLU A 41 -11.32 -12.64 20.50
CA GLU A 41 -11.01 -13.82 19.67
C GLU A 41 -12.27 -14.41 19.04
N ALA A 42 -13.37 -14.53 19.79
CA ALA A 42 -14.65 -15.00 19.28
C ALA A 42 -15.25 -14.02 18.26
N GLN A 43 -15.14 -12.71 18.46
CA GLN A 43 -15.57 -11.69 17.50
C GLN A 43 -14.70 -11.70 16.23
N ALA A 44 -13.38 -11.78 16.37
CA ALA A 44 -12.44 -11.91 15.26
C ALA A 44 -12.71 -13.19 14.46
N ALA A 45 -13.03 -14.30 15.13
CA ALA A 45 -13.41 -15.56 14.49
C ALA A 45 -14.76 -15.48 13.74
N THR A 46 -15.61 -14.50 14.04
CA THR A 46 -16.91 -14.31 13.36
C THR A 46 -16.90 -13.29 12.21
N ARG A 47 -15.80 -12.55 12.01
CA ARG A 47 -15.70 -11.62 10.88
C ARG A 47 -15.25 -12.35 9.63
N GLU A 48 -16.21 -12.80 8.84
CA GLU A 48 -15.90 -13.29 7.49
C GLU A 48 -15.48 -12.11 6.58
N PRO A 49 -14.40 -12.26 5.80
CA PRO A 49 -14.02 -11.24 4.83
C PRO A 49 -15.10 -11.09 3.75
N PRO A 50 -15.37 -9.86 3.27
CA PRO A 50 -16.40 -9.61 2.25
C PRO A 50 -16.07 -10.26 0.89
N TYR A 51 -14.81 -10.63 0.66
CA TYR A 51 -14.32 -11.24 -0.57
C TYR A 51 -13.45 -12.46 -0.27
N SER A 52 -13.43 -13.41 -1.21
CA SER A 52 -12.39 -14.43 -1.22
C SER A 52 -11.04 -13.81 -1.57
N PRO A 53 -9.90 -14.39 -1.12
CA PRO A 53 -8.57 -13.86 -1.42
C PRO A 53 -8.33 -13.70 -2.92
N MET A 54 -8.74 -14.68 -3.73
CA MET A 54 -8.63 -14.59 -5.18
C MET A 54 -9.61 -13.59 -5.79
N GLY A 55 -10.79 -13.40 -5.19
CA GLY A 55 -11.74 -12.38 -5.61
C GLY A 55 -11.23 -10.95 -5.37
N ALA A 56 -10.46 -10.73 -4.31
CA ALA A 56 -9.78 -9.46 -4.05
C ALA A 56 -8.61 -9.24 -5.02
N PHE A 57 -7.79 -10.26 -5.24
CA PHE A 57 -6.68 -10.20 -6.20
C PHE A 57 -7.14 -9.75 -7.59
N TRP A 58 -8.16 -10.41 -8.16
CA TRP A 58 -8.62 -10.10 -9.52
C TRP A 58 -9.24 -8.71 -9.64
N ARG A 59 -9.98 -8.26 -8.62
CA ARG A 59 -10.53 -6.89 -8.61
C ARG A 59 -9.42 -5.85 -8.67
N SER A 60 -8.40 -6.00 -7.83
CA SER A 60 -7.29 -5.04 -7.80
C SER A 60 -6.30 -5.20 -8.96
N LEU A 61 -6.22 -6.36 -9.59
CA LEU A 61 -5.43 -6.53 -10.81
C LEU A 61 -6.07 -5.80 -12.00
N VAL A 62 -7.40 -5.87 -12.12
CA VAL A 62 -8.15 -5.19 -13.19
C VAL A 62 -8.21 -3.69 -12.95
N LEU A 63 -8.45 -3.28 -11.72
CA LEU A 63 -8.54 -1.89 -11.32
C LEU A 63 -7.73 -1.67 -10.05
N PRO A 64 -6.50 -1.12 -10.16
CA PRO A 64 -5.62 -0.95 -9.01
C PRO A 64 -6.31 -0.15 -7.90
N GLY A 65 -6.36 -0.75 -6.72
CA GLY A 65 -7.03 -0.21 -5.53
C GLY A 65 -8.46 -0.68 -5.30
N TRP A 66 -9.09 -1.42 -6.21
CA TRP A 66 -10.52 -1.77 -6.10
C TRP A 66 -10.85 -2.64 -4.88
N ALA A 67 -10.07 -3.70 -4.61
CA ALA A 67 -10.34 -4.54 -3.44
C ALA A 67 -10.17 -3.79 -2.12
N GLN A 68 -9.24 -2.84 -2.06
CA GLN A 68 -8.94 -2.05 -0.87
C GLN A 68 -10.12 -1.17 -0.45
N PHE A 69 -10.86 -0.60 -1.42
CA PHE A 69 -12.10 0.14 -1.13
C PHE A 69 -13.18 -0.73 -0.50
N GLY A 70 -13.31 -1.97 -0.96
CA GLY A 70 -14.29 -2.91 -0.41
C GLY A 70 -13.90 -3.51 0.96
N LEU A 71 -12.65 -3.33 1.38
CA LEU A 71 -12.10 -3.77 2.66
C LEU A 71 -12.01 -2.64 3.70
N GLY A 72 -12.51 -1.43 3.39
CA GLY A 72 -12.44 -0.27 4.30
C GLY A 72 -11.03 0.33 4.44
N SER A 73 -10.16 0.11 3.44
CA SER A 73 -8.79 0.63 3.40
C SER A 73 -8.62 1.62 2.25
N GLU A 74 -9.43 2.67 2.25
CA GLU A 74 -9.55 3.62 1.13
C GLU A 74 -8.25 4.35 0.83
N SER A 75 -7.42 4.60 1.86
CA SER A 75 -6.11 5.25 1.68
C SER A 75 -5.16 4.41 0.81
N ARG A 76 -5.14 3.08 1.00
CA ARG A 76 -4.35 2.14 0.19
C ARG A 76 -4.91 2.07 -1.23
N GLY A 77 -6.23 1.99 -1.37
CA GLY A 77 -6.90 2.02 -2.67
C GLY A 77 -6.58 3.29 -3.46
N ALA A 78 -6.69 4.46 -2.82
CA ALA A 78 -6.37 5.76 -3.41
C ALA A 78 -4.89 5.86 -3.80
N PHE A 79 -3.99 5.35 -2.96
CA PHE A 79 -2.56 5.31 -3.27
C PHE A 79 -2.28 4.54 -4.57
N TYR A 80 -2.79 3.31 -4.70
CA TYR A 80 -2.59 2.51 -5.91
C TYR A 80 -3.25 3.13 -7.13
N GLY A 81 -4.47 3.63 -6.99
CA GLY A 81 -5.17 4.32 -8.07
C GLY A 81 -4.41 5.54 -8.57
N LEU A 82 -3.78 6.32 -7.68
CA LEU A 82 -2.96 7.47 -8.05
C LEU A 82 -1.69 7.07 -8.80
N MET A 83 -0.99 6.03 -8.35
CA MET A 83 0.22 5.55 -9.00
C MET A 83 -0.07 4.97 -10.39
N GLU A 84 -1.17 4.24 -10.52
CA GLU A 84 -1.65 3.74 -11.81
C GLU A 84 -2.04 4.90 -12.74
N ALA A 85 -2.84 5.85 -12.26
CA ALA A 85 -3.24 7.02 -13.03
C ALA A 85 -2.04 7.84 -13.51
N THR A 86 -1.00 7.98 -12.68
CA THR A 86 0.25 8.64 -13.04
C THR A 86 0.95 7.91 -14.18
N SER A 87 1.06 6.59 -14.09
CA SER A 87 1.72 5.75 -15.09
C SER A 87 0.97 5.81 -16.43
N LEU A 88 -0.36 5.67 -16.40
CA LEU A 88 -1.21 5.75 -17.58
C LEU A 88 -1.21 7.16 -18.21
N PHE A 89 -1.23 8.20 -17.39
CA PHE A 89 -1.12 9.59 -17.87
C PHE A 89 0.21 9.81 -18.59
N MET A 90 1.31 9.36 -18.00
CA MET A 90 2.63 9.49 -18.62
C MET A 90 2.77 8.63 -19.88
N TRP A 91 2.16 7.45 -19.91
CA TRP A 91 2.06 6.64 -21.11
C TRP A 91 1.36 7.40 -22.24
N PHE A 92 0.15 7.93 -22.00
CA PHE A 92 -0.60 8.71 -22.99
C PHE A 92 0.15 9.96 -23.46
N ARG A 93 0.74 10.70 -22.51
CA ARG A 93 1.59 11.87 -22.81
C ARG A 93 2.80 11.49 -23.67
N THR A 94 3.38 10.32 -23.46
CA THR A 94 4.54 9.85 -24.22
C THR A 94 4.15 9.43 -25.63
N GLN A 95 2.95 8.87 -25.83
CA GLN A 95 2.44 8.53 -27.16
C GLN A 95 2.30 9.75 -28.07
N THR A 96 1.75 10.86 -27.56
CA THR A 96 1.62 12.11 -28.35
C THR A 96 2.99 12.67 -28.77
N ARG A 97 3.96 12.57 -27.88
CA ARG A 97 5.35 12.98 -28.10
C ARG A 97 6.06 12.09 -29.13
N LEU A 98 5.87 10.77 -29.04
CA LEU A 98 6.42 9.80 -29.99
C LEU A 98 5.82 9.99 -31.38
N ALA A 99 4.51 10.20 -31.48
CA ALA A 99 3.81 10.47 -32.73
C ALA A 99 4.26 11.79 -33.38
N HIS A 100 4.64 12.80 -32.59
CA HIS A 100 5.24 14.01 -33.13
C HIS A 100 6.66 13.75 -33.67
N ALA A 101 7.53 13.10 -32.90
CA ALA A 101 8.91 12.80 -33.30
C ALA A 101 8.98 11.94 -34.58
N ARG A 102 8.12 10.92 -34.70
CA ARG A 102 8.02 10.07 -35.89
C ARG A 102 7.55 10.80 -37.15
N ARG A 103 6.85 11.93 -37.00
CA ARG A 103 6.37 12.75 -38.13
C ARG A 103 7.41 13.75 -38.62
N THR A 104 8.31 14.19 -37.75
CA THR A 104 9.26 15.28 -38.03
C THR A 104 10.69 14.83 -38.26
N GLY A 105 11.06 13.63 -37.82
CA GLY A 105 12.42 13.11 -37.93
C GLY A 105 12.51 11.72 -38.58
N PRO A 106 13.74 11.25 -38.87
CA PRO A 106 13.99 9.88 -39.28
C PRO A 106 13.47 8.87 -38.24
N GLU A 107 12.99 7.72 -38.71
CA GLU A 107 12.45 6.65 -37.85
C GLU A 107 13.50 6.16 -36.83
N ASP A 108 14.74 5.99 -37.27
CA ASP A 108 15.86 5.53 -36.45
C ASP A 108 16.57 6.67 -35.69
N SER A 109 15.89 7.81 -35.50
CA SER A 109 16.50 8.90 -34.73
C SER A 109 16.58 8.56 -33.24
N PRO A 110 17.66 8.96 -32.52
CA PRO A 110 17.79 8.76 -31.08
C PRO A 110 16.61 9.34 -30.27
N LEU A 111 15.94 10.36 -30.81
CA LEU A 111 14.73 10.92 -30.22
C LEU A 111 13.58 9.90 -30.24
N VAL A 112 13.30 9.25 -31.36
CA VAL A 112 12.22 8.25 -31.49
C VAL A 112 12.49 7.05 -30.59
N GLU A 113 13.74 6.59 -30.53
CA GLU A 113 14.17 5.50 -29.65
C GLU A 113 13.92 5.84 -28.18
N SER A 114 14.42 6.99 -27.69
CA SER A 114 14.23 7.40 -26.29
C SER A 114 12.76 7.54 -25.89
N ARG A 115 11.87 7.98 -26.79
CA ARG A 115 10.43 8.09 -26.51
C ARG A 115 9.73 6.74 -26.55
N THR A 116 10.23 5.80 -27.35
CA THR A 116 9.76 4.41 -27.35
C THR A 116 10.12 3.73 -26.02
N GLN A 117 11.36 3.89 -25.55
CA GLN A 117 11.80 3.36 -24.26
C GLN A 117 11.00 3.97 -23.09
N GLN A 118 10.83 5.30 -23.05
CA GLN A 118 10.00 5.94 -22.02
C GLN A 118 8.58 5.37 -21.99
N ARG A 119 7.98 5.10 -23.15
CA ARG A 119 6.64 4.51 -23.23
C ARG A 119 6.62 3.11 -22.59
N GLU A 120 7.63 2.30 -22.88
CA GLU A 120 7.77 0.95 -22.34
C GLU A 120 8.01 0.96 -20.82
N ASP A 121 8.80 1.91 -20.32
CA ASP A 121 9.01 2.11 -18.88
C ASP A 121 7.70 2.44 -18.16
N TRP A 122 6.88 3.34 -18.73
CA TRP A 122 5.58 3.68 -18.15
C TRP A 122 4.57 2.52 -18.18
N ILE A 123 4.61 1.69 -19.22
CA ILE A 123 3.78 0.47 -19.29
C ILE A 123 4.23 -0.53 -18.23
N ALA A 124 5.54 -0.76 -18.10
CA ALA A 124 6.09 -1.65 -17.09
C ALA A 124 5.72 -1.19 -15.67
N LEU A 125 5.78 0.12 -15.43
CA LEU A 125 5.39 0.70 -14.15
C LEU A 125 3.89 0.53 -13.86
N ALA A 126 3.02 0.71 -14.86
CA ALA A 126 1.58 0.46 -14.70
C ALA A 126 1.30 -1.02 -14.36
N VAL A 127 1.90 -1.95 -15.11
CA VAL A 127 1.76 -3.39 -14.82
C VAL A 127 2.26 -3.73 -13.41
N PHE A 128 3.39 -3.14 -12.99
CA PHE A 128 3.91 -3.31 -11.65
C PHE A 128 2.92 -2.84 -10.58
N TRP A 129 2.36 -1.63 -10.70
CA TRP A 129 1.40 -1.10 -9.74
C TRP A 129 0.11 -1.92 -9.69
N ALA A 130 -0.39 -2.38 -10.84
CA ALA A 130 -1.55 -3.25 -10.89
C ALA A 130 -1.32 -4.59 -10.17
N PHE A 131 -0.18 -5.22 -10.43
CA PHE A 131 0.16 -6.48 -9.77
C PHE A 131 0.39 -6.30 -8.27
N PHE A 132 1.09 -5.22 -7.89
CA PHE A 132 1.34 -4.92 -6.48
C PHE A 132 0.04 -4.65 -5.73
N SER A 133 -0.90 -3.91 -6.34
CA SER A 133 -2.23 -3.69 -5.77
C SER A 133 -3.03 -4.99 -5.63
N ALA A 134 -2.91 -5.91 -6.60
CA ALA A 134 -3.53 -7.23 -6.54
C ALA A 134 -2.99 -8.09 -5.40
N ALA A 135 -1.66 -8.13 -5.24
CA ALA A 135 -1.00 -8.84 -4.15
C ALA A 135 -1.40 -8.24 -2.79
N ASP A 136 -1.40 -6.91 -2.67
CA ASP A 136 -1.84 -6.19 -1.48
C ASP A 136 -3.30 -6.50 -1.10
N GLY A 137 -4.20 -6.57 -2.09
CA GLY A 137 -5.60 -6.96 -1.88
C GLY A 137 -5.75 -8.40 -1.42
N TRP A 138 -4.98 -9.33 -1.99
CA TRP A 138 -4.95 -10.73 -1.56
C TRP A 138 -4.47 -10.86 -0.11
N VAL A 139 -3.36 -10.19 0.24
CA VAL A 139 -2.81 -10.19 1.61
C VAL A 139 -3.81 -9.56 2.58
N SER A 140 -4.47 -8.46 2.21
CA SER A 140 -5.42 -7.77 3.09
C SER A 140 -6.63 -8.65 3.44
N VAL A 141 -7.07 -9.54 2.55
CA VAL A 141 -8.10 -10.54 2.87
C VAL A 141 -7.57 -11.61 3.80
N GLN A 142 -6.33 -12.08 3.60
CA GLN A 142 -5.73 -13.09 4.47
C GLN A 142 -5.48 -12.59 5.90
N LEU A 143 -5.24 -11.29 6.03
CA LEU A 143 -5.06 -10.61 7.31
C LEU A 143 -6.34 -9.98 7.85
N TYR A 144 -7.48 -10.22 7.20
CA TYR A 144 -8.75 -9.64 7.63
C TYR A 144 -9.11 -10.15 9.04
N GLY A 145 -9.27 -9.22 9.99
CA GLY A 145 -9.55 -9.51 11.39
C GLY A 145 -8.33 -9.57 12.33
N PHE A 146 -7.10 -9.43 11.82
CA PHE A 146 -5.87 -9.41 12.65
C PHE A 146 -5.43 -8.01 13.12
N ASP A 147 -5.85 -6.94 12.46
CA ASP A 147 -5.41 -5.55 12.76
C ASP A 147 -6.09 -4.91 14.00
N GLU A 148 -7.05 -5.60 14.64
CA GLU A 148 -7.85 -5.07 15.78
C GLU A 148 -7.60 -5.78 17.13
N ALA A 149 -6.55 -6.61 17.25
CA ALA A 149 -6.23 -7.40 18.46
C ALA A 149 -5.14 -6.77 19.34
#